data_AF-A0A838N2H9-F1
#
_entry.id   AF-A0A838N2H9-F1
#
_cell.length_a   1.000
_cell.length_b   1.000
_cell.length_c   1.000
_cell.angle_alpha   90.00
_cell.angle_beta   90.00
_cell.angle_gamma   90.00
#
_symmetry.space_group_name_H-M   'P 1'
#
loop_
_entity.id
_entity.type
_entity.pdbx_description
1 polymer ?
#
loop_
_entity_poly.entity_id
_entity_poly.type
_entity_poly.pdbx_seq_one_letter_code
_entity_poly.pdbx_strand_id
1 'polypeptide(L)'
;VPCISGKCPRIPANLFGVLVATNEEPRKLVFVARRNGRAFSRAIHLEGLMTHREPKFLSDNLVIFPATGNGPKYLFIFPRSSGPVVEEISEYLRARLIAPESVIAEPEHEPALQS
;
A
#
# COMPACT_ATOMS: atom_id res chain seq x y z
N VAL A 1 -8.27 -3.96 1.99
CA VAL A 1 -9.03 -3.44 3.15
C VAL A 1 -9.85 -2.22 2.76
N PRO A 2 -11.16 -2.16 3.07
CA PRO A 2 -12.02 -1.02 2.77
C PRO A 2 -11.58 0.25 3.51
N CYS A 3 -11.57 1.38 2.81
CA CYS A 3 -11.17 2.68 3.37
C CYS A 3 -11.75 3.85 2.55
N ILE A 4 -11.61 5.05 3.08
CA ILE A 4 -11.93 6.30 2.40
C ILE A 4 -10.63 7.01 2.05
N SER A 5 -10.51 7.53 0.82
CA SER A 5 -9.39 8.40 0.46
C SER A 5 -9.52 9.76 1.13
N GLY A 6 -8.45 10.21 1.77
CA GLY A 6 -8.29 11.57 2.26
C GLY A 6 -7.58 12.46 1.22
N LYS A 7 -6.64 13.28 1.68
CA LYS A 7 -5.77 14.05 0.80
C LYS A 7 -4.77 13.11 0.11
N CYS A 8 -5.00 12.85 -1.17
CA CYS A 8 -4.17 11.96 -1.99
C CYS A 8 -3.92 12.60 -3.37
N PRO A 9 -2.69 12.54 -3.91
CA PRO A 9 -2.41 12.93 -5.29
C PRO A 9 -3.16 12.03 -6.26
N ARG A 10 -3.83 12.64 -7.25
CA ARG A 10 -4.50 11.93 -8.35
C ARG A 10 -5.59 10.93 -7.90
N ILE A 11 -5.98 10.94 -6.62
CA ILE A 11 -7.13 10.22 -6.07
C ILE A 11 -8.07 11.29 -5.48
N PRO A 12 -9.33 11.35 -5.91
CA PRO A 12 -10.30 12.27 -5.31
C PRO A 12 -10.42 12.03 -3.81
N ALA A 13 -10.56 13.10 -3.02
CA ALA A 13 -10.89 12.98 -1.61
C ALA A 13 -12.32 12.42 -1.42
N ASN A 14 -12.55 11.80 -0.28
CA ASN A 14 -13.83 11.22 0.14
C ASN A 14 -14.36 10.13 -0.80
N LEU A 15 -13.45 9.39 -1.47
CA LEU A 15 -13.82 8.26 -2.31
C LEU A 15 -13.74 6.98 -1.49
N PHE A 16 -14.86 6.25 -1.42
CA PHE A 16 -14.90 4.92 -0.82
C PHE A 16 -14.25 3.91 -1.77
N GLY A 17 -13.38 3.08 -1.23
CA GLY A 17 -12.71 2.03 -2.01
C GLY A 17 -12.03 1.01 -1.12
N VAL A 18 -11.15 0.24 -1.75
CA VAL A 18 -10.39 -0.83 -1.12
C VAL A 18 -8.92 -0.64 -1.45
N LEU A 19 -8.08 -0.64 -0.42
CA LEU A 19 -6.63 -0.70 -0.57
C LEU A 19 -6.19 -2.16 -0.72
N VAL A 20 -5.43 -2.45 -1.76
CA VAL A 20 -4.99 -3.79 -2.13
C VAL A 20 -3.46 -3.80 -2.24
N ALA A 21 -2.84 -4.84 -1.68
CA ALA A 21 -1.43 -5.19 -1.86
C ALA A 21 -1.38 -6.62 -2.41
N THR A 22 -0.41 -6.91 -3.27
CA THR A 22 -0.19 -8.25 -3.81
C THR A 22 1.21 -8.76 -3.45
N ASN A 23 1.47 -10.06 -3.63
CA ASN A 23 2.79 -10.63 -3.34
C ASN A 23 3.73 -10.50 -4.55
N GLU A 24 3.17 -10.42 -5.74
CA GLU A 24 3.85 -10.29 -7.03
C GLU A 24 4.47 -8.90 -7.21
N GLU A 25 3.80 -7.85 -6.71
CA GLU A 25 4.31 -6.48 -6.74
C GLU A 25 4.39 -5.92 -5.30
N PRO A 26 5.36 -6.39 -4.48
CA PRO A 26 5.36 -6.13 -3.04
C PRO A 26 5.56 -4.65 -2.68
N ARG A 27 6.11 -3.85 -3.61
CA ARG A 27 6.34 -2.41 -3.49
C ARG A 27 5.21 -1.56 -4.11
N LYS A 28 4.05 -2.16 -4.37
CA LYS A 28 2.91 -1.49 -4.99
C LYS A 28 1.66 -1.68 -4.15
N LEU A 29 0.97 -0.57 -3.92
CA LEU A 29 -0.41 -0.56 -3.44
C LEU A 29 -1.34 -0.12 -4.55
N VAL A 30 -2.54 -0.69 -4.58
CA VAL A 30 -3.58 -0.28 -5.51
C VAL A 30 -4.82 0.12 -4.71
N PHE A 31 -5.26 1.35 -4.91
CA PHE A 31 -6.57 1.79 -4.44
C PHE A 31 -7.60 1.53 -5.52
N VAL A 32 -8.60 0.71 -5.24
CA VAL A 32 -9.69 0.35 -6.17
C VAL A 32 -11.00 0.89 -5.65
N ALA A 33 -11.76 1.57 -6.51
CA ALA A 33 -13.02 2.22 -6.15
C ALA A 33 -14.00 2.26 -7.33
N ARG A 34 -15.20 2.78 -7.07
CA ARG A 34 -16.10 3.25 -8.13
C ARG A 34 -16.37 4.73 -7.96
N ARG A 35 -16.34 5.47 -9.06
CA ARG A 35 -16.63 6.90 -9.12
C ARG A 35 -17.64 7.16 -10.22
N ASN A 36 -18.78 7.76 -9.88
CA ASN A 36 -19.87 8.07 -10.83
C ASN A 36 -20.27 6.84 -11.68
N GLY A 37 -20.39 5.68 -11.04
CA GLY A 37 -20.72 4.41 -11.70
C GLY A 37 -19.58 3.76 -12.49
N ARG A 38 -18.42 4.41 -12.65
CA ARG A 38 -17.26 3.87 -13.38
C ARG A 38 -16.21 3.30 -12.45
N ALA A 39 -15.51 2.26 -12.90
CA ALA A 39 -14.34 1.73 -12.20
C ALA A 39 -13.25 2.81 -12.09
N PHE A 40 -12.61 2.87 -10.93
CA PHE A 40 -11.49 3.75 -10.66
C PHE A 40 -10.40 2.92 -9.99
N SER A 41 -9.16 3.02 -10.46
CA SER A 41 -8.01 2.45 -9.78
C SER A 41 -6.83 3.40 -9.79
N ARG A 42 -6.02 3.34 -8.74
CA ARG A 42 -4.77 4.09 -8.65
C ARG A 42 -3.69 3.25 -8.02
N ALA A 43 -2.62 3.00 -8.79
CA ALA A 43 -1.38 2.43 -8.28
C ALA A 43 -0.56 3.49 -7.52
N ILE A 44 0.04 3.05 -6.43
CA ILE A 44 0.91 3.81 -5.53
C ILE A 44 2.19 2.99 -5.41
N HIS A 45 3.26 3.49 -6.01
CA HIS A 45 4.59 2.90 -5.89
C HIS A 45 5.20 3.35 -4.57
N LEU A 46 5.65 2.40 -3.78
CA LEU A 46 6.10 2.64 -2.41
C LEU A 46 7.59 3.01 -2.32
N GLU A 47 8.33 2.93 -3.42
CA GLU A 47 9.75 3.31 -3.47
C GLU A 47 9.99 4.73 -2.93
N GLY A 48 10.91 4.84 -1.98
CA GLY A 48 11.24 6.12 -1.32
C GLY A 48 10.12 6.68 -0.42
N LEU A 49 9.05 5.92 -0.17
CA LEU A 49 7.97 6.29 0.73
C LEU A 49 8.09 5.55 2.08
N MET A 50 7.50 6.15 3.10
CA MET A 50 7.34 5.64 4.46
C MET A 50 5.85 5.57 4.80
N THR A 51 5.51 4.74 5.78
CA THR A 51 4.13 4.61 6.28
C THR A 51 4.05 4.91 7.77
N HIS A 52 2.94 5.54 8.19
CA HIS A 52 2.64 5.83 9.58
C HIS A 52 1.15 5.62 9.85
N ARG A 53 0.85 5.03 11.01
CA ARG A 53 -0.50 4.90 11.53
C ARG A 53 -0.81 6.10 12.41
N GLU A 54 -1.91 6.78 12.16
CA GLU A 54 -2.40 7.91 12.95
C GLU A 54 -3.79 7.58 13.52
N PRO A 55 -3.86 7.05 14.77
CA PRO A 55 -5.13 6.80 15.44
C PRO A 55 -5.84 8.13 15.77
N LYS A 56 -7.15 8.18 15.53
CA LYS A 56 -8.02 9.31 15.91
C LYS A 56 -9.22 8.82 16.70
N PHE A 57 -10.03 9.75 17.18
CA PHE A 57 -11.24 9.43 17.94
C PHE A 57 -12.24 8.61 17.10
N LEU A 58 -12.51 9.04 15.86
CA LEU A 58 -13.51 8.41 14.97
C LEU A 58 -12.91 7.55 13.85
N SER A 59 -11.59 7.55 13.69
CA SER A 59 -10.93 6.86 12.58
C SER A 59 -9.57 6.30 13.00
N ASP A 60 -9.07 5.39 12.19
CA ASP A 60 -7.68 4.97 12.23
C ASP A 60 -7.10 5.23 10.85
N ASN A 61 -6.03 6.03 10.75
CA ASN A 61 -5.57 6.53 9.46
C ASN A 61 -4.24 5.87 9.09
N LEU A 62 -4.11 5.49 7.82
CA LEU A 62 -2.83 5.16 7.20
C LEU A 62 -2.33 6.38 6.42
N VAL A 63 -1.15 6.87 6.79
CA VAL A 63 -0.45 7.95 6.09
C VAL A 63 0.75 7.37 5.36
N ILE A 64 0.86 7.64 4.07
CA ILE A 64 2.02 7.28 3.24
C ILE A 64 2.67 8.57 2.74
N PHE A 65 3.97 8.74 2.96
CA PHE A 65 4.66 10.00 2.71
C PHE A 65 6.11 9.77 2.28
N PRO A 66 6.76 10.71 1.57
CA PRO A 66 8.16 10.57 1.18
C PRO A 66 9.08 10.49 2.40
N ALA A 67 10.07 9.60 2.37
CA ALA A 67 11.03 9.44 3.48
C ALA A 67 11.80 10.74 3.79
N THR A 68 12.02 11.57 2.78
CA THR A 68 12.69 12.88 2.91
C THR A 68 11.79 13.97 3.49
N GLY A 69 10.52 13.67 3.82
CA GLY A 69 9.54 14.60 4.40
C GLY A 69 8.95 15.60 3.40
N ASN A 70 9.59 15.80 2.25
CA ASN A 70 9.15 16.71 1.20
C ASN A 70 8.36 15.96 0.14
N GLY A 71 7.13 16.42 -0.11
CA GLY A 71 6.33 15.98 -1.25
C GLY A 71 4.92 15.48 -0.91
N PRO A 72 4.23 14.90 -1.90
CA PRO A 72 2.85 14.50 -1.77
C PRO A 72 2.65 13.35 -0.77
N LYS A 73 1.62 13.47 0.09
CA LYS A 73 1.20 12.43 1.03
C LYS A 73 -0.09 11.77 0.56
N TYR A 74 -0.23 10.47 0.82
CA TYR A 74 -1.48 9.74 0.69
C TYR A 74 -2.05 9.53 2.09
N LEU A 75 -3.34 9.78 2.24
CA LEU A 75 -4.10 9.54 3.45
C LEU A 75 -5.24 8.58 3.14
N PHE A 76 -5.29 7.46 3.86
CA PHE A 76 -6.41 6.53 3.84
C PHE A 76 -7.02 6.46 5.23
N ILE A 77 -8.34 6.66 5.30
CA ILE A 77 -9.10 6.77 6.53
C ILE A 77 -9.89 5.48 6.68
N PHE A 78 -9.67 4.78 7.79
CA PHE A 78 -10.38 3.55 8.12
C PHE A 78 -11.35 3.79 9.29
N PRO A 79 -12.43 3.01 9.40
CA PRO A 79 -13.26 3.00 10.60
C PRO A 79 -12.40 2.71 11.84
N ARG A 80 -12.69 3.36 12.97
CA ARG A 80 -11.93 3.17 14.22
C ARG A 80 -11.86 1.71 14.68
N SER A 81 -12.90 0.92 14.38
CA SER A 81 -12.97 -0.52 14.65
C SER A 81 -11.95 -1.34 13.85
N SER A 82 -11.43 -0.81 12.75
CA SER A 82 -10.40 -1.47 11.93
C SER A 82 -8.98 -1.21 12.43
N GLY A 83 -8.79 -0.55 13.59
CA GLY A 83 -7.48 -0.16 14.10
C GLY A 83 -6.42 -1.28 14.14
N PRO A 84 -6.72 -2.49 14.65
CA PRO A 84 -5.77 -3.61 14.62
C PRO A 84 -5.35 -4.00 13.19
N VAL A 85 -6.26 -3.94 12.23
CA VAL A 85 -5.97 -4.22 10.81
C VAL A 85 -5.09 -3.12 10.21
N VAL A 86 -5.30 -1.85 10.58
CA VAL A 86 -4.45 -0.74 10.10
C VAL A 86 -3.03 -0.83 10.67
N GLU A 87 -2.90 -1.29 11.91
CA GLU A 87 -1.61 -1.59 12.53
C GLU A 87 -0.86 -2.69 11.77
N GLU A 88 -1.51 -3.82 11.53
CA GLU A 88 -0.96 -4.93 10.74
C GLU A 88 -0.53 -4.49 9.34
N ILE A 89 -1.38 -3.71 8.63
CA ILE A 89 -1.02 -3.14 7.32
C ILE A 89 0.23 -2.27 7.44
N SER A 90 0.29 -1.40 8.45
CA SER A 90 1.41 -0.47 8.60
C SER A 90 2.73 -1.21 8.86
N GLU A 91 2.69 -2.24 9.69
CA GLU A 91 3.84 -3.11 9.99
C GLU A 91 4.27 -3.90 8.77
N TYR A 92 3.33 -4.53 8.08
CA TYR A 92 3.56 -5.27 6.84
C TYR A 92 4.21 -4.40 5.77
N LEU A 93 3.70 -3.19 5.56
CA LEU A 93 4.27 -2.25 4.60
C LEU A 93 5.67 -1.79 5.00
N ARG A 94 5.91 -1.50 6.29
CA ARG A 94 7.26 -1.15 6.77
C ARG A 94 8.26 -2.27 6.56
N ALA A 95 7.89 -3.51 6.87
CA ALA A 95 8.76 -4.68 6.66
C ALA A 95 9.15 -4.82 5.19
N ARG A 96 8.20 -4.66 4.26
CA ARG A 96 8.44 -4.73 2.81
C ARG A 96 9.24 -3.57 2.24
N LEU A 97 9.10 -2.38 2.82
CA LEU A 97 9.86 -1.18 2.44
C LEU A 97 11.33 -1.27 2.84
N ILE A 98 11.62 -1.95 3.95
CA ILE A 98 12.97 -2.18 4.45
C ILE A 98 13.63 -3.37 3.73
N ALA A 99 12.84 -4.36 3.32
CA ALA A 99 13.37 -5.54 2.64
C ALA A 99 14.05 -5.18 1.31
N PRO A 100 15.27 -5.68 1.04
CA PRO A 100 15.90 -5.54 -0.27
C PRO A 100 14.99 -6.18 -1.33
N GLU A 101 15.06 -5.67 -2.55
CA GLU A 101 14.36 -6.26 -3.69
C GLU A 101 14.91 -7.69 -3.85
N SER A 102 14.17 -8.68 -3.36
CA SER A 102 14.60 -10.07 -3.48
C SER A 102 14.57 -10.40 -4.96
N VAL A 103 15.75 -10.42 -5.58
CA VAL A 103 15.97 -11.07 -6.86
C VAL A 103 15.47 -12.50 -6.68
N ILE A 104 14.35 -12.84 -7.31
CA ILE A 104 13.89 -14.21 -7.38
C ILE A 104 14.96 -14.92 -8.22
N ALA A 105 15.90 -15.57 -7.56
CA ALA A 105 16.81 -16.49 -8.23
C ALA A 105 15.96 -17.65 -8.74
N GLU A 106 15.76 -17.71 -10.05
CA GLU A 106 15.25 -18.92 -10.69
C GLU A 106 16.20 -20.08 -10.31
N PRO A 107 15.68 -21.26 -9.93
CA PRO A 107 16.53 -22.39 -9.61
C PRO A 107 17.28 -22.78 -10.89
N GLU A 108 18.61 -22.68 -10.83
CA GLU A 108 19.51 -23.14 -11.89
C GLU A 108 19.19 -24.61 -12.19
N HIS A 109 18.68 -24.86 -13.40
CA HIS A 109 18.54 -26.21 -13.94
C HIS A 109 19.95 -26.75 -14.18
N GLU A 110 20.46 -27.58 -13.28
CA GLU A 110 21.67 -28.35 -13.49
C GLU A 110 21.40 -29.38 -14.61
N PRO A 111 22.02 -29.28 -15.80
CA PRO A 111 21.82 -30.30 -16.81
C PRO A 111 22.60 -31.55 -16.38
N ALA A 112 21.86 -32.62 -16.13
CA ALA A 112 22.43 -33.94 -15.94
C ALA A 112 23.34 -34.28 -17.13
N LEU A 113 24.62 -34.53 -16.86
CA LEU A 113 25.52 -35.19 -17.80
C LEU A 113 24.90 -36.54 -18.18
N GLN A 114 24.43 -36.66 -19.41
CA GLN A 114 24.18 -37.95 -20.04
C GLN A 114 25.46 -38.40 -20.76
N SER A 115 26.04 -39.49 -20.21
CA SER A 115 26.74 -40.61 -20.84
C SER A 115 27.73 -40.36 -21.98
#